data_AF-L0ABB8-F1
#
_entry.id   AF-L0ABB8-F1
#
_cell.length_a   1.000
_cell.length_b   1.000
_cell.length_c   1.000
_cell.angle_alpha   90.00
_cell.angle_beta   90.00
_cell.angle_gamma   90.00
#
_symmetry.space_group_name_H-M   'P 1'
#
loop_
_entity.id
_entity.type
_entity.pdbx_description
1 polymer ?
#
loop_
_entity_poly.entity_id
_entity_poly.type
_entity_poly.pdbx_seq_one_letter_code
_entity_poly.pdbx_strand_id
1 'polypeptide(L)'
;MKRNKLKKRSKEAKLEDLVIERIEILSNISRIETIHGNYDYSRKLNELIFRLSLKNKVKIPVNIKRSICKNCHVTLIPGVTSTIRVKSQGKFHYLTIKCKECGYIKRIPFHKDNKRY
;
A
#
# COMPACT_ATOMS: atom_id res chain seq x y z
N MET A 1 26.92 -7.10 -22.20
CA MET A 1 27.50 -5.97 -21.43
C MET A 1 26.84 -5.89 -20.05
N LYS A 2 27.48 -6.46 -19.02
CA LYS A 2 26.96 -6.47 -17.64
C LYS A 2 26.98 -5.02 -17.10
N ARG A 3 25.83 -4.53 -16.66
CA ARG A 3 25.63 -3.20 -16.07
C ARG A 3 26.35 -3.13 -14.71
N ASN A 4 27.66 -2.90 -14.75
CA ASN A 4 28.46 -2.67 -13.57
C ASN A 4 28.40 -1.16 -13.25
N LYS A 5 27.56 -0.77 -12.28
CA LYS A 5 27.54 0.57 -11.71
C LYS A 5 27.26 0.48 -10.22
N LEU A 6 28.25 0.05 -9.45
CA LEU A 6 28.40 0.46 -8.05
C LEU A 6 28.77 1.96 -8.03
N LYS A 7 27.86 2.82 -8.50
CA LYS A 7 28.00 4.28 -8.36
C LYS A 7 27.53 4.63 -6.96
N LYS A 8 28.37 5.32 -6.18
CA LYS A 8 27.95 6.02 -4.94
C LYS A 8 26.57 6.64 -5.17
N ARG A 9 25.55 6.17 -4.45
CA ARG A 9 24.16 6.65 -4.58
C ARG A 9 24.13 8.18 -4.45
N SER A 10 23.46 8.87 -5.37
CA SER A 10 23.26 10.33 -5.30
C SER A 10 22.56 10.69 -3.99
N LYS A 11 22.71 11.94 -3.52
CA LYS A 11 22.01 12.44 -2.32
C LYS A 11 20.49 12.22 -2.40
N GLU A 12 19.94 12.34 -3.60
CA GLU A 12 18.54 12.07 -3.92
C GLU A 12 18.14 10.61 -3.70
N ALA A 13 18.96 9.65 -4.15
CA ALA A 13 18.69 8.23 -3.93
C ALA A 13 18.71 7.87 -2.43
N LYS A 14 19.61 8.47 -1.65
CA LYS A 14 19.61 8.31 -0.18
C LYS A 14 18.36 8.88 0.48
N LEU A 15 17.86 10.02 -0.01
CA LEU A 15 16.61 10.61 0.48
C LEU A 15 15.42 9.72 0.13
N GLU A 16 15.38 9.16 -1.08
CA GLU A 16 14.34 8.21 -1.49
C GLU A 16 14.32 6.98 -0.58
N ASP A 17 15.49 6.39 -0.30
CA ASP A 17 15.61 5.25 0.62
C ASP A 17 15.04 5.58 2.01
N LEU A 18 15.45 6.71 2.61
CA LEU A 18 14.97 7.17 3.92
C LEU A 18 13.45 7.41 3.94
N VAL A 19 12.90 7.95 2.86
CA VAL A 19 11.45 8.17 2.75
C VAL A 19 10.71 6.83 2.65
N ILE A 20 11.25 5.86 1.92
CA ILE A 20 10.67 4.51 1.83
C ILE A 20 10.68 3.84 3.20
N GLU A 21 11.82 3.86 3.91
CA GLU A 21 11.93 3.34 5.28
C GLU A 21 10.90 3.99 6.21
N ARG A 22 10.72 5.32 6.12
CA ARG A 22 9.72 6.03 6.92
C ARG A 22 8.30 5.61 6.58
N ILE A 23 7.99 5.41 5.30
CA ILE A 23 6.69 4.93 4.83
C ILE A 23 6.40 3.52 5.36
N GLU A 24 7.40 2.64 5.37
CA GLU A 24 7.28 1.28 5.90
C GLU A 24 6.99 1.29 7.41
N ILE A 25 7.73 2.08 8.18
CA ILE A 25 7.51 2.24 9.63
C ILE A 25 6.08 2.75 9.90
N LEU A 26 5.66 3.82 9.23
CA LEU A 26 4.31 4.38 9.40
C LEU A 26 3.21 3.38 9.02
N SER A 27 3.42 2.61 7.95
CA SER A 27 2.48 1.57 7.52
C SER A 27 2.33 0.48 8.58
N ASN A 28 3.43 0.08 9.22
CA ASN A 28 3.42 -0.95 10.27
C ASN A 28 2.70 -0.46 11.53
N ILE A 29 2.97 0.77 11.97
CA ILE A 29 2.26 1.38 13.11
C ILE A 29 0.77 1.48 12.79
N SER A 30 0.41 2.00 11.61
CA SER A 30 -0.99 2.11 11.18
C SER A 30 -1.71 0.76 11.20
N ARG A 31 -1.03 -0.33 10.82
CA ARG A 31 -1.58 -1.68 10.86
C ARG A 31 -1.86 -2.13 12.30
N ILE A 32 -0.92 -1.91 13.23
CA ILE A 32 -1.08 -2.27 14.65
C ILE A 32 -2.26 -1.49 15.26
N GLU A 33 -2.31 -0.19 15.03
CA GLU A 33 -3.37 0.68 15.55
C GLU A 33 -4.76 0.29 15.01
N THR A 34 -4.82 -0.15 13.75
CA THR A 34 -6.07 -0.68 13.16
C THR A 34 -6.51 -1.96 13.87
N ILE A 35 -5.58 -2.84 14.26
CA ILE A 35 -5.91 -4.07 15.00
C ILE A 35 -6.44 -3.73 16.39
N HIS A 36 -5.89 -2.70 17.03
CA HIS A 36 -6.36 -2.18 18.32
C HIS A 36 -7.68 -1.41 18.24
N GLY A 37 -8.24 -1.19 17.04
CA GLY A 37 -9.49 -0.44 16.85
C GLY A 37 -9.33 1.07 16.75
N ASN A 38 -8.10 1.60 16.80
CA ASN A 38 -7.80 3.02 16.69
C ASN A 38 -7.82 3.50 15.24
N TYR A 39 -8.98 3.44 14.59
CA TYR A 39 -9.11 3.71 13.15
C TYR A 39 -8.76 5.16 12.78
N ASP A 40 -9.13 6.16 13.59
CA ASP A 40 -8.82 7.55 13.28
C ASP A 40 -7.33 7.84 13.28
N TYR A 41 -6.59 7.22 14.20
CA TYR A 41 -5.14 7.35 14.25
C TYR A 41 -4.48 6.66 13.05
N SER A 42 -4.94 5.46 12.69
CA SER A 42 -4.52 4.78 11.46
C SER A 42 -4.74 5.66 10.21
N ARG A 43 -5.89 6.34 10.09
CA ARG A 43 -6.19 7.23 8.96
C ARG A 43 -5.18 8.38 8.87
N LYS A 44 -4.89 9.04 9.99
CA LYS A 44 -3.89 10.11 10.07
C LYS A 44 -2.50 9.65 9.65
N LEU A 45 -2.08 8.46 10.09
CA LEU A 45 -0.79 7.86 9.70
C LEU A 45 -0.73 7.58 8.20
N ASN A 46 -1.82 7.03 7.62
CA ASN A 46 -1.90 6.76 6.20
C ASN A 46 -1.94 8.02 5.34
N GLU A 47 -2.63 9.07 5.78
CA GLU A 47 -2.55 10.39 5.15
C GLU A 47 -1.12 10.94 5.15
N LEU A 48 -0.39 10.78 6.27
CA LEU A 48 1.01 11.18 6.36
C LEU A 48 1.89 10.43 5.36
N ILE A 49 1.66 9.13 5.15
CA ILE A 49 2.34 8.33 4.12
C ILE A 49 2.15 8.96 2.73
N PHE A 50 0.91 9.31 2.36
CA PHE A 50 0.63 9.94 1.07
C PHE A 50 1.28 11.33 0.96
N ARG A 51 1.23 12.14 2.02
CA ARG A 51 1.89 13.45 2.04
C ARG A 51 3.41 13.35 1.88
N LEU A 52 4.05 12.39 2.55
CA LEU A 52 5.49 12.14 2.41
C LEU A 52 5.87 11.71 0.99
N SER A 53 5.08 10.81 0.39
CA SER A 53 5.25 10.37 -0.99
C SER A 53 5.13 11.53 -1.98
N LEU A 54 4.08 12.35 -1.86
CA LEU A 54 3.84 13.49 -2.75
C LEU A 54 4.93 14.55 -2.61
N LYS A 55 5.29 14.92 -1.37
CA LYS A 55 6.29 15.97 -1.10
C LYS A 55 7.66 15.61 -1.65
N ASN A 56 8.08 14.36 -1.51
CA ASN A 56 9.41 13.90 -1.95
C ASN A 56 9.40 13.27 -3.34
N LYS A 57 8.24 13.21 -4.02
CA LYS A 57 8.05 12.56 -5.33
C LYS A 57 8.50 11.08 -5.35
N VAL A 58 8.37 10.40 -4.21
CA VAL A 58 8.76 8.99 -4.03
C VAL A 58 7.55 8.08 -4.23
N LYS A 59 7.73 6.97 -4.93
CA LYS A 59 6.65 6.00 -5.17
C LYS A 59 6.43 5.12 -3.94
N ILE A 60 5.22 5.12 -3.39
CA ILE A 60 4.84 4.20 -2.31
C ILE A 60 4.97 2.74 -2.79
N PRO A 61 5.63 1.85 -2.03
CA PRO A 61 5.68 0.42 -2.33
C PRO A 61 4.29 -0.16 -2.59
N VAL A 62 4.17 -1.02 -3.61
CA VAL A 62 2.86 -1.50 -4.10
C VAL A 62 2.07 -2.22 -3.01
N ASN A 63 2.75 -2.95 -2.13
CA ASN A 63 2.14 -3.69 -1.02
C ASN A 63 1.44 -2.74 -0.04
N ILE A 64 2.11 -1.64 0.33
CA ILE A 64 1.57 -0.60 1.22
C ILE A 64 0.45 0.18 0.52
N LYS A 65 0.65 0.58 -0.74
CA LYS A 65 -0.40 1.29 -1.50
C LYS A 65 -1.68 0.46 -1.67
N ARG A 66 -1.54 -0.87 -1.75
CA ARG A 66 -2.68 -1.80 -1.85
C ARG A 66 -3.37 -1.98 -0.49
N SER A 67 -2.64 -1.97 0.61
CA SER A 67 -3.19 -2.12 1.97
C SER A 67 -3.92 -0.88 2.50
N ILE A 68 -3.88 0.28 1.83
CA ILE A 68 -4.59 1.48 2.32
C ILE A 68 -5.87 1.75 1.50
N CYS A 69 -6.97 2.07 2.16
CA CYS A 69 -8.20 2.50 1.49
C CYS A 69 -8.00 3.86 0.79
N LYS A 70 -8.39 3.97 -0.48
CA LYS A 70 -8.26 5.24 -1.23
C LYS A 70 -9.26 6.32 -0.83
N ASN A 71 -10.38 5.93 -0.21
CA ASN A 71 -11.44 6.87 0.16
C ASN A 71 -11.23 7.36 1.59
N CYS A 72 -11.29 6.45 2.56
CA CYS A 72 -11.23 6.81 3.97
C CYS A 72 -9.84 6.69 4.61
N HIS A 73 -8.81 6.30 3.86
CA HIS A 73 -7.43 6.11 4.35
C HIS A 73 -7.24 5.09 5.49
N VAL A 74 -8.24 4.28 5.86
CA VAL A 74 -8.04 3.19 6.83
C VAL A 74 -7.14 2.10 6.25
N THR A 75 -6.32 1.46 7.09
CA THR A 75 -5.59 0.24 6.69
C THR A 75 -6.58 -0.90 6.49
N LEU A 76 -6.51 -1.55 5.33
CA LEU A 76 -7.30 -2.68 4.90
C LEU A 76 -6.64 -3.97 5.41
N ILE A 77 -7.21 -4.51 6.48
CA ILE A 77 -6.82 -5.79 7.06
C ILE A 77 -7.91 -6.81 6.71
N PRO A 78 -7.58 -7.94 6.05
CA PRO A 78 -8.57 -8.97 5.76
C PRO A 78 -9.19 -9.50 7.05
N GLY A 79 -10.52 -9.63 7.07
CA GLY A 79 -11.25 -10.11 8.25
C GLY A 79 -11.62 -8.98 9.22
N VAL A 80 -10.73 -8.02 9.47
CA VAL A 80 -10.98 -6.87 10.34
C VAL A 80 -11.71 -5.76 9.59
N THR A 81 -10.99 -4.91 8.85
CA THR A 81 -11.53 -3.72 8.18
C THR A 81 -11.83 -3.93 6.69
N SER A 82 -11.51 -5.10 6.13
CA SER A 82 -11.72 -5.39 4.72
C SER A 82 -12.18 -6.81 4.45
N THR A 83 -12.89 -6.98 3.32
CA THR A 83 -13.26 -8.29 2.78
C THR A 83 -12.65 -8.44 1.39
N ILE A 84 -11.88 -9.52 1.20
CA ILE A 84 -11.26 -9.86 -0.08
C ILE A 84 -12.07 -10.97 -0.74
N ARG A 85 -12.42 -10.78 -2.01
CA ARG A 85 -13.06 -11.81 -2.84
C ARG A 85 -12.34 -11.91 -4.17
N VAL A 86 -12.08 -13.13 -4.61
CA VAL A 86 -11.66 -13.41 -5.99
C VAL A 86 -12.89 -13.41 -6.87
N LYS A 87 -12.88 -12.65 -7.95
CA LYS A 87 -13.92 -12.65 -8.97
C LYS A 87 -13.33 -12.96 -10.34
N SER A 88 -14.13 -13.61 -11.17
CA SER A 88 -13.81 -13.96 -12.55
C SER A 88 -14.94 -13.47 -13.45
N GLN A 89 -14.58 -12.82 -14.56
CA GLN A 89 -15.52 -12.44 -15.62
C GLN A 89 -14.89 -12.83 -16.96
N GLY A 90 -15.31 -13.97 -17.51
CA GLY A 90 -14.67 -14.58 -18.67
C GLY A 90 -13.19 -14.88 -18.40
N LYS A 91 -12.30 -14.36 -19.26
CA LYS A 91 -10.84 -14.50 -19.14
C LYS A 91 -10.19 -13.55 -18.14
N PHE A 92 -10.95 -12.62 -17.55
CA PHE A 92 -10.41 -11.63 -16.61
C PHE A 92 -10.63 -12.07 -15.16
N HIS A 93 -9.54 -12.19 -14.42
CA HIS A 93 -9.57 -12.45 -12.98
C HIS A 93 -9.14 -11.21 -12.20
N TYR A 94 -9.86 -10.90 -11.12
CA TYR A 94 -9.53 -9.77 -10.26
C TYR A 94 -9.88 -10.01 -8.80
N LEU A 95 -9.05 -9.47 -7.92
CA LEU A 95 -9.30 -9.38 -6.49
C LEU A 95 -10.16 -8.14 -6.22
N THR A 96 -11.26 -8.34 -5.52
CA THR A 96 -12.12 -7.27 -5.01
C THR A 96 -11.85 -7.12 -3.52
N ILE A 97 -11.29 -5.99 -3.11
CA ILE A 97 -11.07 -5.64 -1.71
C ILE A 97 -12.10 -4.57 -1.35
N LYS A 98 -13.11 -4.96 -0.57
CA LYS A 98 -14.13 -4.04 -0.05
C LYS A 98 -13.71 -3.54 1.33
N CYS A 99 -13.68 -2.23 1.52
CA CYS A 99 -13.54 -1.62 2.83
C CYS A 99 -14.86 -1.76 3.59
N LYS A 100 -14.82 -2.27 4.82
CA LYS A 100 -16.01 -2.38 5.68
C LYS A 100 -16.41 -1.03 6.27
N GLU A 101 -15.45 -0.12 6.47
CA GLU A 101 -15.67 1.20 7.07
C GLU A 101 -16.45 2.17 6.15
N CYS A 102 -16.02 2.32 4.90
CA CYS A 102 -16.62 3.30 3.97
C CYS A 102 -17.27 2.68 2.73
N GLY A 103 -17.26 1.34 2.61
CA GLY A 103 -17.82 0.62 1.47
C GLY A 103 -17.00 0.69 0.18
N TYR A 104 -15.90 1.46 0.11
CA TYR A 104 -15.08 1.59 -1.10
C TYR A 104 -14.54 0.23 -1.58
N ILE A 105 -14.60 0.01 -2.90
CA ILE A 105 -14.18 -1.24 -3.53
C ILE A 105 -12.94 -1.00 -4.38
N LYS A 106 -11.81 -1.59 -3.96
CA LYS A 106 -10.58 -1.66 -4.74
C LYS A 106 -10.59 -2.94 -5.59
N ARG A 107 -10.34 -2.81 -6.89
CA ARG A 107 -10.22 -3.94 -7.83
C ARG A 107 -8.77 -4.07 -8.27
N ILE A 108 -8.19 -5.27 -8.14
CA ILE A 108 -6.81 -5.55 -8.54
C ILE A 108 -6.86 -6.70 -9.54
N PRO A 109 -6.59 -6.45 -10.83
CA PRO A 109 -6.51 -7.53 -11.81
C PRO A 109 -5.31 -8.43 -11.50
N PHE A 110 -5.46 -9.72 -11.72
CA PHE A 110 -4.37 -10.68 -11.67
C PHE A 110 -4.50 -11.67 -12.83
N HIS A 111 -3.39 -12.19 -13.31
CA HIS A 111 -3.37 -13.30 -14.28
C HIS A 111 -3.04 -14.59 -13.54
N LYS A 112 -3.76 -15.67 -13.86
CA LYS A 112 -3.53 -17.00 -13.26
C LYS A 112 -2.09 -17.48 -13.46
N ASP A 113 -1.45 -17.09 -14.56
CA ASP A 113 -0.13 -17.58 -14.96
C ASP A 113 1.03 -16.80 -14.34
N ASN A 114 0.78 -15.63 -13.74
CA ASN A 114 1.81 -14.79 -13.13
C ASN A 114 1.60 -14.68 -11.62
N LYS A 115 2.22 -15.59 -10.87
CA LYS A 115 2.37 -15.55 -9.40
C LYS A 115 3.33 -14.43 -8.93
N ARG A 116 3.24 -13.22 -9.49
CA ARG A 116 3.97 -12.06 -8.95
C ARG A 116 3.06 -11.29 -8.01
N TYR A 117 2.99 -11.80 -6.79
CA TYR A 117 2.56 -11.04 -5.62
C TYR A 117 3.67 -10.07 -5.21
#